data_AF-A0A7L9R3C9-F1
#
_entry.id   AF-A0A7L9R3C9-F1
#
_cell.length_a   1.000
_cell.length_b   1.000
_cell.length_c   1.000
_cell.angle_alpha   90.00
_cell.angle_beta   90.00
_cell.angle_gamma   90.00
#
_symmetry.space_group_name_H-M   'P 1'
#
loop_
_entity.id
_entity.type
_entity.pdbx_description
1 polymer ?
#
loop_
_entity_poly.entity_id
_entity_poly.type
_entity_poly.pdbx_seq_one_letter_code
_entity_poly.pdbx_strand_id
1 'polypeptide(L)'
;MQRLSLLILAACLSLALTKSVSTTEKPCEDYCKIEGQNNQYECCDRNPGRCPTVKRPYCPQIHISVRSCRFDTHCEKHEKCCEEPCLTHKVCKPAIQGPRAG
;
A
#
# COMPACT_ATOMS: atom_id res chain seq x y z
N MET A 1 -29.12 44.45 -33.91
CA MET A 1 -27.66 44.46 -33.65
C MET A 1 -27.38 44.86 -32.21
N GLN A 2 -27.55 43.97 -31.23
CA GLN A 2 -26.93 44.05 -29.90
C GLN A 2 -26.94 42.63 -29.29
N ARG A 3 -26.10 41.74 -29.84
CA ARG A 3 -24.95 41.16 -29.13
C ARG A 3 -25.44 40.19 -28.04
N LEU A 4 -25.86 38.97 -28.39
CA LEU A 4 -24.97 37.82 -28.64
C LEU A 4 -23.82 37.62 -27.62
N SER A 5 -23.83 38.34 -26.49
CA SER A 5 -22.71 38.40 -25.53
C SER A 5 -22.99 37.75 -24.18
N LEU A 6 -24.19 37.21 -23.93
CA LEU A 6 -24.48 36.50 -22.69
C LEU A 6 -24.20 34.99 -22.77
N LEU A 7 -24.06 34.42 -23.97
CA LEU A 7 -23.77 32.99 -24.14
C LEU A 7 -22.28 32.63 -24.02
N ILE A 8 -21.38 33.62 -23.95
CA ILE A 8 -19.92 33.37 -23.95
C ILE A 8 -19.33 33.39 -22.52
N LEU A 9 -20.02 33.96 -21.53
CA LEU A 9 -19.52 33.98 -20.15
C LEU A 9 -19.75 32.67 -19.37
N ALA A 10 -20.60 31.77 -19.89
CA ALA A 10 -20.78 30.44 -19.31
C ALA A 10 -19.77 29.40 -19.82
N ALA A 11 -18.85 29.78 -20.73
CA ALA A 11 -17.84 28.88 -21.29
C ALA A 11 -16.51 28.86 -20.49
N CYS A 12 -16.41 29.65 -19.41
CA CYS A 12 -15.20 29.76 -18.58
C CYS A 12 -15.29 28.99 -17.25
N LEU A 13 -16.26 28.07 -17.08
CA LEU A 13 -16.20 27.08 -16.01
C LEU A 13 -15.40 25.86 -16.49
N SER A 14 -14.16 26.15 -16.89
CA SER A 14 -13.17 25.18 -17.30
C SER A 14 -12.84 24.25 -16.13
N LEU A 15 -12.93 22.95 -16.43
CA LEU A 15 -11.93 21.96 -16.06
C LEU A 15 -11.56 21.91 -14.57
N ALA A 16 -12.35 21.18 -13.81
CA ALA A 16 -11.80 20.34 -12.76
C ALA A 16 -12.63 19.05 -12.65
N LEU A 17 -12.62 18.23 -13.71
CA LEU A 17 -12.77 16.78 -13.50
C LEU A 17 -11.47 16.31 -12.82
N THR A 18 -11.31 16.63 -11.54
CA THR A 18 -10.45 15.83 -10.70
C THR A 18 -11.18 14.50 -10.55
N LYS A 19 -10.81 13.51 -11.38
CA LYS A 19 -11.06 12.11 -11.03
C LYS A 19 -10.33 11.91 -9.71
N SER A 20 -11.03 12.10 -8.59
CA SER A 20 -10.61 11.53 -7.34
C SER A 20 -10.54 10.04 -7.61
N VAL A 21 -9.31 9.53 -7.77
CA VAL A 21 -9.07 8.10 -7.65
C VAL A 21 -9.44 7.81 -6.21
N SER A 22 -10.71 7.47 -5.98
CA SER A 22 -11.15 6.83 -4.76
C SER A 22 -10.53 5.45 -4.84
N THR A 23 -9.27 5.36 -4.40
CA THR A 23 -8.75 4.08 -3.96
C THR A 23 -9.71 3.66 -2.86
N THR A 24 -10.42 2.56 -3.09
CA THR A 24 -11.09 1.78 -2.03
C THR A 24 -10.05 1.17 -1.09
N GLU A 25 -8.98 1.90 -0.78
CA GLU A 25 -8.09 1.58 0.31
C GLU A 25 -8.81 2.09 1.55
N LYS A 26 -9.23 1.15 2.42
CA LYS A 26 -9.72 1.52 3.74
C LYS A 26 -8.73 2.48 4.39
N PRO A 27 -9.19 3.61 4.96
CA PRO A 27 -8.31 4.50 5.67
C PRO A 27 -7.64 3.72 6.80
N CYS A 28 -6.37 4.01 7.02
CA CYS A 28 -5.61 3.36 8.06
C CYS A 28 -6.14 3.77 9.43
N GLU A 29 -6.67 2.82 10.18
CA GLU A 29 -7.22 3.07 11.53
C GLU A 29 -6.15 3.04 12.64
N ASP A 30 -4.91 2.66 12.33
CA ASP A 30 -3.84 2.43 13.32
C ASP A 30 -2.47 2.68 12.68
N TYR A 31 -1.70 3.57 13.29
CA TYR A 31 -0.48 4.16 12.74
C TYR A 31 0.71 3.94 13.68
N CYS A 32 1.77 3.34 13.15
CA CYS A 32 3.01 3.01 13.83
C CYS A 32 4.10 4.03 13.47
N LYS A 33 4.97 4.41 14.41
CA LYS A 33 6.13 5.28 14.12
C LYS A 33 7.14 4.56 13.23
N ILE A 34 7.71 5.27 12.26
CA ILE A 34 8.82 4.75 11.46
C ILE A 34 10.12 4.92 12.25
N GLU A 35 10.80 3.82 12.55
CA GLU A 35 12.10 3.83 13.24
C GLU A 35 13.13 4.64 12.43
N GLY A 36 13.82 5.57 13.10
CA GLY A 36 14.84 6.42 12.47
C GLY A 36 14.30 7.64 11.71
N GLN A 37 12.99 7.90 11.71
CA GLN A 37 12.39 9.10 11.13
C GLN A 37 11.60 9.88 12.20
N ASN A 38 11.87 11.18 12.31
CA ASN A 38 11.15 12.04 13.25
C ASN A 38 9.76 12.38 12.71
N ASN A 39 8.73 12.10 13.52
CA ASN A 39 7.33 12.46 13.25
C ASN A 39 6.71 11.84 11.99
N GLN A 40 7.27 10.74 11.49
CA GLN A 40 6.70 9.99 10.38
C GLN A 40 6.05 8.70 10.88
N TYR A 41 4.83 8.45 10.39
CA TYR A 41 4.01 7.32 10.80
C TYR A 41 3.55 6.54 9.57
N GLU A 42 3.44 5.22 9.71
CA GLU A 42 2.96 4.30 8.68
C GLU A 42 1.83 3.43 9.20
N CYS A 43 1.07 2.80 8.31
CA CYS A 43 0.07 1.83 8.73
C CYS A 43 0.70 0.67 9.47
N CYS A 44 0.20 0.38 10.67
CA CYS A 44 0.61 -0.82 11.37
C CYS A 44 0.28 -2.07 10.54
N ASP A 45 1.23 -2.99 10.41
CA ASP A 45 1.05 -4.29 9.77
C ASP A 45 0.15 -5.19 10.65
N ARG A 46 -1.13 -5.34 10.24
CA ARG A 46 -2.23 -5.84 11.10
C ARG A 46 -2.47 -7.34 11.11
N ASN A 47 -1.95 -8.09 10.15
CA ASN A 47 -2.30 -9.50 10.07
C ASN A 47 -1.55 -10.27 11.17
N PRO A 48 -2.27 -11.12 11.93
CA PRO A 48 -1.70 -11.81 13.09
C PRO A 48 -0.56 -12.74 12.68
N GLY A 49 0.39 -12.94 13.61
CA GLY A 49 1.59 -13.74 13.36
C GLY A 49 2.79 -12.89 12.96
N ARG A 50 3.83 -13.54 12.44
CA ARG A 50 5.11 -12.90 12.09
C ARG A 50 5.53 -13.29 10.68
N CYS A 51 6.37 -12.47 10.07
CA CYS A 51 7.00 -12.82 8.80
C CYS A 51 7.90 -14.05 8.97
N PRO A 52 7.90 -15.00 8.03
CA PRO A 52 8.83 -16.11 8.06
C PRO A 52 10.26 -15.60 7.90
N THR A 53 11.19 -16.12 8.71
CA THR A 53 12.62 -15.85 8.53
C THR A 53 13.14 -16.64 7.34
N VAL A 54 13.23 -16.00 6.17
CA VAL A 54 13.78 -16.64 4.96
C VAL A 54 15.24 -16.21 4.80
N LYS A 55 16.17 -17.15 4.93
CA LYS A 55 17.59 -16.94 4.57
C LYS A 55 17.80 -17.48 3.15
N ARG A 56 18.12 -16.59 2.20
CA ARG A 56 18.53 -16.99 0.84
C ARG A 56 19.99 -16.61 0.64
N PRO A 57 20.93 -17.57 0.63
CA PRO A 57 22.34 -17.27 0.34
C PRO A 57 22.56 -16.84 -1.13
N TYR A 58 21.62 -17.14 -2.01
CA TYR A 58 21.63 -16.78 -3.43
C TYR A 58 20.20 -16.57 -3.93
N CYS A 59 20.07 -15.68 -4.91
CA CYS A 59 18.78 -15.35 -5.53
C CYS A 59 18.63 -16.06 -6.86
N PRO A 60 17.54 -16.82 -7.07
CA PRO A 60 17.30 -17.45 -8.36
C PRO A 60 17.14 -16.37 -9.43
N GLN A 61 17.73 -16.59 -10.60
CA GLN A 61 17.58 -15.71 -11.78
C GLN A 61 16.18 -15.82 -12.42
N ILE A 62 15.29 -16.62 -11.83
CA ILE A 62 13.93 -16.82 -12.31
C ILE A 62 13.03 -15.79 -11.64
N HIS A 63 12.33 -15.00 -12.44
CA HIS A 63 11.28 -14.12 -11.96
C HIS A 63 10.09 -14.95 -11.48
N ILE A 64 10.02 -15.19 -10.17
CA ILE A 64 8.82 -15.76 -9.54
C ILE A 64 7.81 -14.62 -9.46
N SER A 65 6.66 -14.78 -10.12
CA SER A 65 5.53 -13.86 -9.93
C SER A 65 5.02 -14.04 -8.51
N VAL A 66 5.23 -13.01 -7.70
CA VAL A 66 4.80 -12.95 -6.30
C VAL A 66 3.98 -11.69 -6.10
N ARG A 67 2.99 -11.77 -5.21
CA ARG A 67 2.12 -10.62 -4.93
C ARG A 67 2.89 -9.60 -4.09
N SER A 68 3.31 -8.53 -4.74
CA SER A 68 3.93 -7.37 -4.08
C SER A 68 2.93 -6.71 -3.12
N CYS A 69 3.44 -6.14 -2.05
CA CYS A 69 2.63 -5.45 -1.05
C CYS A 69 3.42 -4.28 -0.45
N ARG A 70 2.69 -3.39 0.23
CA ARG A 70 3.29 -2.36 1.09
C ARG A 70 2.94 -2.59 2.55
N PHE A 71 1.73 -3.10 2.80
CA PHE A 71 1.17 -3.37 4.12
C PHE A 71 0.47 -4.72 4.15
N ASP A 72 0.32 -5.29 5.34
CA ASP A 72 -0.46 -6.53 5.57
C ASP A 72 -1.88 -6.48 4.99
N THR A 73 -2.52 -5.31 4.95
CA THR A 73 -3.87 -5.11 4.39
C THR A 73 -3.96 -5.37 2.89
N HIS A 74 -2.83 -5.38 2.17
CA HIS A 74 -2.78 -5.76 0.76
C HIS A 74 -2.72 -7.29 0.57
N CYS A 75 -2.47 -8.02 1.65
CA CYS A 75 -2.35 -9.48 1.67
C CYS A 75 -3.63 -10.14 2.20
N GLU A 76 -3.70 -11.47 2.09
CA GLU A 76 -4.82 -12.21 2.69
C GLU A 76 -4.73 -12.18 4.21
N LYS A 77 -5.85 -12.45 4.90
CA LYS A 77 -5.99 -12.39 6.36
C LYS A 77 -4.94 -13.20 7.14
N HIS A 78 -4.38 -14.24 6.53
CA HIS A 78 -3.40 -15.14 7.11
C HIS A 78 -1.98 -14.93 6.58
N GLU A 79 -1.76 -13.85 5.84
CA GLU A 79 -0.49 -13.49 5.24
C GLU A 79 0.04 -12.20 5.83
N LYS A 80 1.35 -11.98 5.70
CA LYS A 80 1.99 -10.73 6.08
C LYS A 80 2.79 -10.16 4.93
N CYS A 81 2.94 -8.85 4.91
CA CYS A 81 3.75 -8.14 3.96
C CYS A 81 5.20 -8.13 4.43
N CYS A 82 6.01 -8.98 3.81
CA CYS A 82 7.33 -9.32 4.32
C CYS A 82 8.42 -8.96 3.34
N GLU A 83 9.59 -8.61 3.88
CA GLU A 83 10.81 -8.49 3.09
C GLU A 83 11.13 -9.83 2.39
N GLU A 84 11.58 -9.72 1.15
CA GLU A 84 12.12 -10.82 0.37
C GLU A 84 13.54 -10.45 -0.07
N PRO A 85 14.59 -11.05 0.52
CA PRO A 85 15.98 -10.65 0.26
C PRO A 85 16.39 -10.61 -1.22
N CYS A 86 15.67 -11.32 -2.07
CA CYS A 86 15.94 -11.38 -3.50
C CYS A 86 15.15 -10.38 -4.34
N LEU A 87 14.30 -9.56 -3.73
CA LEU A 87 13.46 -8.58 -4.39
C LEU A 87 13.68 -7.20 -3.77
N THR A 88 13.46 -6.17 -4.56
CA THR A 88 13.54 -4.76 -4.10
C THR A 88 12.27 -4.28 -3.41
N HIS A 89 11.27 -5.16 -3.24
CA HIS A 89 9.96 -4.83 -2.68
C HIS A 89 9.46 -5.97 -1.77
N LYS A 90 8.60 -5.61 -0.81
CA LYS A 90 7.93 -6.57 0.07
C LYS A 90 6.89 -7.39 -0.69
N VAL A 91 6.67 -8.61 -0.23
CA VAL A 91 5.72 -9.56 -0.84
C VAL A 91 4.87 -10.22 0.23
N CYS A 92 3.65 -10.60 -0.13
CA CYS A 92 2.77 -11.36 0.75
C CYS A 92 3.36 -12.75 0.98
N LYS A 93 3.53 -13.12 2.25
CA LYS A 93 3.97 -14.46 2.68
C LYS A 93 3.02 -15.00 3.74
N PRO A 94 2.81 -16.33 3.82
CA PRO A 94 2.06 -16.92 4.92
C PRO A 94 2.63 -16.51 6.28
N ALA A 95 1.76 -16.09 7.19
CA ALA A 95 2.15 -15.73 8.54
C ALA A 95 2.57 -16.97 9.34
N ILE A 96 3.71 -16.92 10.01
CA ILE A 96 4.05 -17.91 11.03
C ILE A 96 3.38 -17.51 12.35
N GLN A 97 2.67 -18.44 12.99
CA GLN A 97 2.17 -18.21 14.35
C GLN A 97 3.39 -18.01 15.27
N GLY A 98 3.43 -16.90 16.00
CA GLY A 98 4.45 -16.70 17.04
C GLY A 98 4.26 -17.70 18.19
N PRO A 99 5.20 -17.79 19.15
CA PRO A 99 4.87 -18.40 20.43
C PRO A 99 3.61 -17.71 20.92
N ARG A 100 2.58 -18.49 21.23
CA ARG A 100 1.44 -17.97 21.97
C ARG A 100 2.03 -17.37 23.23
N ALA A 101 1.87 -16.06 23.44
CA ALA A 101 2.02 -15.50 24.77
C ALA A 101 0.93 -16.19 25.60
N GLY A 102 1.36 -17.17 26.40
CA GLY A 102 0.54 -17.77 27.45
C GLY A 102 0.58 -16.90 28.69
#